data_AF-A0A538RDS9-F1
#
_entry.id   AF-A0A538RDS9-F1
#
_cell.length_a   1.000
_cell.length_b   1.000
_cell.length_c   1.000
_cell.angle_alpha   90.00
_cell.angle_beta   90.00
_cell.angle_gamma   90.00
#
_symmetry.space_group_name_H-M   'P 1'
#
loop_
_entity.id
_entity.type
_entity.pdbx_description
1 polymer ?
#
loop_
_entity_poly.entity_id
_entity_poly.type
_entity_poly.pdbx_seq_one_letter_code
_entity_poly.pdbx_strand_id
1 'polypeptide(L)'
;MAFMEARGVPGVPSQYEAGIARGLGVPSVFYHFAFEAGSEAGLEAKRRELRAKGIEVTDVVDHDWAKSIYFKDPNGLQLEYCCFTRDLDANDARMQDRVEISVRRLGLADAEALTGGHPAERRGAPAVAHADFSAS
;
A
#
# COMPACT_ATOMS: atom_id res chain seq x y z
N MET A 1 -10.45 -15.42 -1.19
CA MET A 1 -9.29 -14.64 -1.68
C MET A 1 -8.02 -15.41 -1.40
N ALA A 2 -7.01 -15.29 -2.27
CA ALA A 2 -5.73 -15.96 -2.11
C ALA A 2 -4.59 -14.97 -2.40
N PHE A 3 -3.55 -15.02 -1.59
CA PHE A 3 -2.26 -14.38 -1.84
C PHE A 3 -1.24 -15.47 -2.18
N MET A 4 -0.28 -15.15 -3.04
CA MET A 4 0.73 -16.10 -3.50
C MET A 4 2.12 -15.56 -3.16
N GLU A 5 2.98 -16.45 -2.69
CA GLU A 5 4.39 -16.18 -2.47
C GLU A 5 5.19 -17.29 -3.16
N ALA A 6 6.16 -16.92 -3.99
CA ALA A 6 7.05 -17.88 -4.62
C ALA A 6 8.06 -18.43 -3.58
N ARG A 7 8.13 -19.75 -3.44
CA ARG A 7 9.13 -20.44 -2.59
C ARG A 7 9.79 -21.56 -3.36
N GLY A 8 11.11 -21.51 -3.51
CA GLY A 8 11.90 -22.55 -4.19
C GLY A 8 11.70 -22.62 -5.71
N VAL A 9 11.20 -21.55 -6.33
CA VAL A 9 10.99 -21.50 -7.79
C VAL A 9 12.32 -21.22 -8.49
N PRO A 10 12.79 -22.07 -9.42
CA PRO A 10 14.02 -21.82 -10.17
C PRO A 10 13.99 -20.45 -10.88
N GLY A 11 15.03 -19.65 -10.66
CA GLY A 11 15.15 -18.30 -11.24
C GLY A 11 14.49 -17.19 -10.44
N VAL A 12 13.74 -17.50 -9.36
CA VAL A 12 13.22 -16.50 -8.42
C VAL A 12 14.12 -16.45 -7.18
N PRO A 13 14.56 -15.25 -6.73
CA PRO A 13 15.34 -15.13 -5.50
C PRO A 13 14.64 -15.74 -4.29
N SER A 14 15.41 -16.36 -3.39
CA SER A 14 14.88 -16.92 -2.13
C SER A 14 14.49 -15.87 -1.11
N GLN A 15 14.99 -14.65 -1.26
CA GLN A 15 14.63 -13.46 -0.49
C GLN A 15 14.38 -12.32 -1.47
N TYR A 16 13.19 -11.75 -1.45
CA TYR A 16 12.80 -10.61 -2.28
C TYR A 16 11.74 -9.75 -1.58
N GLU A 17 11.61 -8.50 -2.01
CA GLU A 17 10.58 -7.60 -1.53
C GLU A 17 9.25 -7.86 -2.24
N ALA A 18 8.28 -8.42 -1.51
CA ALA A 18 6.93 -8.62 -2.04
C ALA A 18 6.03 -7.38 -1.88
N GLY A 19 6.38 -6.47 -0.97
CA GLY A 19 5.66 -5.21 -0.79
C GLY A 19 5.94 -4.22 -1.93
N ILE A 20 4.90 -3.83 -2.67
CA ILE A 20 5.01 -2.94 -3.85
C ILE A 20 5.74 -1.64 -3.52
N ALA A 21 5.28 -0.91 -2.50
CA ALA A 21 5.86 0.37 -2.12
C ALA A 21 7.35 0.25 -1.74
N ARG A 22 7.69 -0.75 -0.91
CA ARG A 22 9.06 -0.98 -0.47
C ARG A 22 9.97 -1.41 -1.63
N GLY A 23 9.49 -2.28 -2.51
CA GLY A 23 10.20 -2.70 -3.72
C GLY A 23 10.48 -1.55 -4.68
N LEU A 24 9.59 -0.55 -4.74
CA LEU A 24 9.77 0.68 -5.51
C LEU A 24 10.56 1.78 -4.78
N GLY A 25 10.90 1.57 -3.49
CA GLY A 25 11.58 2.58 -2.67
C GLY A 25 10.72 3.79 -2.34
N VAL A 26 9.40 3.64 -2.32
CA VAL A 26 8.45 4.70 -1.98
C VAL A 26 7.72 4.40 -0.67
N PRO A 27 7.17 5.43 0.00
CA PRO A 27 6.31 5.26 1.17
C PRO A 27 5.18 4.25 1.02
N SER A 28 4.87 3.55 2.11
CA SER A 28 3.79 2.55 2.14
C SER A 28 2.40 3.12 1.86
N VAL A 29 2.21 4.44 1.99
CA VAL A 29 0.91 5.08 1.74
C VAL A 29 0.49 5.06 0.26
N PHE A 30 1.43 4.92 -0.68
CA PHE A 30 1.15 5.11 -2.10
C PHE A 30 0.48 3.93 -2.81
N TYR A 31 0.81 2.69 -2.43
CA TYR A 31 0.34 1.50 -3.15
C TYR A 31 -0.21 0.48 -2.18
N HIS A 32 -1.47 0.11 -2.37
CA HIS A 32 -2.18 -0.87 -1.55
C HIS A 32 -3.35 -1.50 -2.32
N PHE A 33 -3.85 -2.63 -1.83
CA PHE A 33 -5.10 -3.24 -2.30
C PHE A 33 -6.20 -3.04 -1.27
N ALA A 34 -7.32 -2.48 -1.72
CA ALA A 34 -8.48 -2.16 -0.90
C ALA A 34 -9.58 -3.22 -1.02
N PHE A 35 -10.19 -3.54 0.12
CA PHE A 35 -11.34 -4.41 0.23
C PHE A 35 -12.53 -3.65 0.80
N GLU A 36 -13.70 -3.86 0.20
CA GLU A 36 -14.92 -3.25 0.69
C GLU A 36 -15.41 -3.97 1.96
N ALA A 37 -15.63 -3.20 3.02
CA ALA A 37 -16.18 -3.63 4.31
C ALA A 37 -17.70 -3.43 4.40
N GLY A 38 -18.31 -2.76 3.42
CA GLY A 38 -19.74 -2.61 3.21
C GLY A 38 -20.41 -1.54 4.07
N SER A 39 -19.89 -1.28 5.27
CA SER A 39 -20.39 -0.21 6.16
C SER A 39 -19.34 0.16 7.22
N GLU A 40 -19.52 1.30 7.88
CA GLU A 40 -18.65 1.71 9.00
C GLU A 40 -18.65 0.67 10.14
N ALA A 41 -19.80 0.07 10.43
CA ALA A 41 -19.91 -1.00 11.41
C ALA A 41 -19.13 -2.26 10.98
N GLY A 42 -19.18 -2.59 9.68
CA GLY A 42 -18.39 -3.65 9.08
C GLY A 42 -16.88 -3.38 9.14
N LEU A 43 -16.48 -2.13 8.87
CA LEU A 43 -15.11 -1.67 8.95
C LEU A 43 -14.54 -1.81 10.37
N GLU A 44 -15.26 -1.33 11.38
CA GLU A 44 -14.84 -1.45 12.77
C GLU A 44 -14.83 -2.91 13.25
N ALA A 45 -15.78 -3.73 12.77
CA ALA A 45 -15.76 -5.16 13.04
C ALA A 45 -14.51 -5.84 12.46
N LYS A 46 -14.09 -5.48 11.24
CA LYS A 46 -12.84 -5.98 10.64
C LYS A 46 -11.61 -5.49 11.38
N ARG A 47 -11.56 -4.23 11.77
CA ARG A 47 -10.47 -3.67 12.59
C ARG A 47 -10.29 -4.44 13.89
N ARG A 48 -11.39 -4.71 14.60
CA ARG A 48 -11.37 -5.50 15.85
C ARG A 48 -10.94 -6.94 15.59
N GLU A 49 -11.44 -7.59 14.54
CA GLU A 49 -11.06 -8.95 14.17
C GLU A 49 -9.55 -9.07 13.90
N LEU A 50 -8.99 -8.16 13.12
CA LEU A 50 -7.56 -8.14 12.78
C LEU A 50 -6.70 -7.91 14.03
N ARG A 51 -7.07 -6.94 14.87
CA ARG A 51 -6.36 -6.68 16.14
C ARG A 51 -6.43 -7.86 17.09
N ALA A 52 -7.56 -8.55 17.18
CA ALA A 52 -7.70 -9.77 17.98
C ALA A 52 -6.78 -10.91 17.50
N LYS A 53 -6.37 -10.88 16.22
CA LYS A 53 -5.38 -11.81 15.64
C LYS A 53 -3.93 -11.33 15.81
N GLY A 54 -3.70 -10.23 16.54
CA GLY A 54 -2.38 -9.66 16.77
C GLY A 54 -1.82 -8.87 15.57
N ILE A 55 -2.66 -8.52 14.60
CA ILE A 55 -2.26 -7.73 13.44
C ILE A 55 -2.27 -6.25 13.84
N GLU A 56 -1.19 -5.53 13.52
CA GLU A 56 -1.13 -4.08 13.66
C GLU A 56 -2.03 -3.44 12.61
N VAL A 57 -2.98 -2.62 13.06
CA VAL A 57 -3.95 -1.94 12.20
C VAL A 57 -4.05 -0.49 12.63
N THR A 58 -4.05 0.42 11.66
CA THR A 58 -4.24 1.86 11.90
C THR A 58 -5.55 2.15 12.61
N ASP A 59 -5.69 3.38 13.09
CA ASP A 59 -7.00 3.94 13.36
C ASP A 59 -7.77 4.18 12.06
N VAL A 60 -9.06 4.45 12.18
CA VAL A 60 -9.90 4.75 11.02
C VAL A 60 -9.46 6.09 10.43
N VAL A 61 -9.11 6.06 9.15
CA VAL A 61 -8.75 7.23 8.35
C VAL A 61 -10.01 7.68 7.60
N ASP A 62 -10.34 8.95 7.72
CA ASP A 62 -11.48 9.56 7.04
C ASP A 62 -11.01 10.27 5.77
N HIS A 63 -11.52 9.81 4.62
CA HIS A 63 -11.23 10.33 3.29
C HIS A 63 -12.41 11.13 2.72
N ASP A 64 -13.33 11.60 3.57
CA ASP A 64 -14.58 12.32 3.24
C ASP A 64 -15.66 11.44 2.57
N TRP A 65 -15.33 10.79 1.46
CA TRP A 65 -16.24 9.89 0.71
C TRP A 65 -16.09 8.41 1.09
N ALA A 66 -15.04 8.08 1.85
CA ALA A 66 -14.78 6.74 2.37
C ALA A 66 -14.08 6.82 3.72
N LYS A 67 -14.22 5.75 4.50
CA LYS A 67 -13.43 5.52 5.71
C LYS A 67 -12.64 4.23 5.55
N SER A 68 -11.41 4.25 6.04
CA SER A 68 -10.44 3.18 5.77
C SER A 68 -9.62 2.79 6.98
N ILE A 69 -9.15 1.55 7.00
CA ILE A 69 -8.14 1.04 7.93
C ILE A 69 -7.04 0.36 7.12
N TYR A 70 -5.80 0.48 7.56
CA TYR A 70 -4.63 -0.05 6.85
C TYR A 70 -3.87 -1.04 7.72
N PHE A 71 -3.36 -2.10 7.10
CA PHE A 71 -2.56 -3.15 7.73
C PHE A 71 -1.65 -3.81 6.70
N LYS A 72 -0.62 -4.52 7.16
CA LYS A 72 0.30 -5.26 6.27
C LYS A 72 0.06 -6.75 6.35
N ASP A 73 0.22 -7.44 5.23
CA ASP A 73 0.36 -8.89 5.24
C ASP A 73 1.76 -9.30 5.76
N PRO A 74 2.00 -10.59 6.05
CA PRO A 74 3.30 -11.07 6.51
C PRO A 74 4.46 -10.84 5.52
N ASN A 75 4.17 -10.58 4.24
CA ASN A 75 5.15 -10.33 3.19
C ASN A 75 5.39 -8.82 2.95
N GLY A 76 4.76 -7.94 3.75
CA GLY A 76 4.93 -6.49 3.68
C GLY A 76 4.04 -5.79 2.66
N LEU A 77 3.07 -6.48 2.04
CA LEU A 77 2.08 -5.87 1.17
C LEU A 77 1.11 -5.03 2.00
N GLN A 78 0.95 -3.75 1.63
CA GLN A 78 -0.01 -2.86 2.26
C GLN A 78 -1.43 -3.21 1.77
N LEU A 79 -2.32 -3.46 2.72
CA LEU A 79 -3.73 -3.77 2.50
C LEU A 79 -4.61 -2.74 3.19
N GLU A 80 -5.83 -2.60 2.68
CA GLU A 80 -6.86 -1.69 3.17
C GLU A 80 -8.19 -2.43 3.27
N TYR A 81 -8.94 -2.15 4.35
CA TYR A 81 -10.39 -2.27 4.32
C TYR A 81 -10.97 -0.86 4.27
N CYS A 82 -11.96 -0.63 3.43
CA CYS A 82 -12.65 0.65 3.32
C CYS A 82 -14.17 0.46 3.29
N CYS A 83 -14.91 1.53 3.55
CA CYS A 83 -16.33 1.60 3.28
C CYS A 83 -16.70 3.00 2.80
N PHE A 84 -17.63 3.09 1.85
CA PHE A 84 -18.15 4.38 1.41
C PHE A 84 -19.07 5.00 2.46
N THR A 85 -18.93 6.30 2.67
CA THR A 85 -19.79 7.10 3.57
C THR A 85 -21.00 7.70 2.85
N ARG A 86 -20.98 7.66 1.52
CA ARG A 86 -22.04 8.12 0.62
C ARG A 86 -22.02 7.33 -0.68
N ASP A 87 -23.11 7.40 -1.44
CA ASP A 87 -23.11 6.87 -2.81
C ASP A 87 -22.10 7.63 -3.68
N LEU A 88 -21.39 6.86 -4.51
CA LEU A 88 -20.47 7.41 -5.50
C LEU A 88 -21.24 7.87 -6.74
N ASP A 89 -20.78 8.97 -7.34
CA ASP A 89 -21.37 9.51 -8.55
C ASP A 89 -20.37 9.58 -9.73
N ALA A 90 -20.82 10.15 -10.85
CA ALA A 90 -19.99 10.29 -12.06
C ALA A 90 -18.81 11.27 -11.89
N ASN A 91 -18.78 12.08 -10.83
CA ASN A 91 -17.63 12.90 -10.47
C ASN A 91 -16.56 12.04 -9.77
N ASP A 92 -16.97 11.07 -8.95
CA ASP A 92 -16.05 10.13 -8.26
C ASP A 92 -15.31 9.17 -9.18
N ALA A 93 -15.91 8.83 -10.33
CA ALA A 93 -15.27 7.98 -11.34
C ALA A 93 -14.14 8.68 -12.13
N ARG A 94 -13.94 10.00 -11.95
CA ARG A 94 -12.91 10.76 -12.67
C ARG A 94 -11.68 10.95 -11.79
N MET A 95 -10.51 10.81 -12.40
CA MET A 95 -9.26 11.16 -11.73
C MET A 95 -9.26 12.66 -11.38
N GLN A 96 -9.12 12.96 -10.10
CA GLN A 96 -9.15 14.32 -9.55
C GLN A 96 -8.20 14.42 -8.38
N ASP A 97 -7.60 15.60 -8.21
CA ASP A 97 -6.89 15.95 -6.98
C ASP A 97 -7.91 16.25 -5.90
N ARG A 98 -8.08 15.31 -4.95
CA ARG A 98 -9.07 15.44 -3.87
C ARG A 98 -8.48 16.02 -2.60
N VAL A 99 -7.19 15.80 -2.38
CA VAL A 99 -6.50 16.30 -1.20
C VAL A 99 -5.06 16.63 -1.57
N GLU A 100 -4.63 17.84 -1.22
CA GLU A 100 -3.22 18.15 -1.11
C GLU A 100 -2.77 17.90 0.33
N ILE A 101 -1.92 16.89 0.52
CA ILE A 101 -1.39 16.55 1.84
C ILE A 101 0.11 16.84 1.85
N SER A 102 0.54 17.73 2.74
CA SER A 102 1.97 18.01 2.90
C SER A 102 2.73 16.72 3.26
N VAL A 103 3.95 16.56 2.73
CA VAL A 103 4.89 15.46 3.04
C VAL A 103 5.05 15.27 4.56
N ARG A 104 5.07 16.37 5.32
CA ARG A 104 5.14 16.35 6.79
C ARG A 104 3.91 15.72 7.44
N ARG A 105 2.71 16.01 6.92
CA ARG A 105 1.44 15.46 7.44
C ARG A 105 1.28 13.97 7.10
N LEU A 106 1.89 13.50 6.02
CA LEU A 106 1.95 12.07 5.70
C LEU A 106 3.02 11.30 6.50
N GLY A 107 3.78 11.97 7.38
CA GLY A 107 4.90 11.35 8.10
C GLY A 107 6.07 10.96 7.17
N LEU A 108 6.15 11.57 5.99
CA LEU A 108 7.14 11.26 4.95
C LEU A 108 8.34 12.20 4.97
N ALA A 109 8.38 13.14 5.92
CA ALA A 109 9.49 14.06 6.09
C ALA A 109 10.74 13.37 6.67
N ASP A 110 10.56 12.22 7.32
CA ASP A 110 11.65 11.44 7.90
C ASP A 110 12.11 10.37 6.90
N ALA A 111 13.36 10.48 6.43
CA ALA A 111 13.94 9.55 5.47
C ALA A 111 13.93 8.08 5.96
N GLU A 112 13.95 7.85 7.28
CA GLU A 112 13.81 6.52 7.87
C GLU A 112 12.41 5.90 7.68
N ALA A 113 11.35 6.72 7.72
CA ALA A 113 9.97 6.29 7.44
C ALA A 113 9.77 5.86 5.98
N LEU A 114 10.60 6.37 5.07
CA LEU A 114 10.66 5.94 3.67
C LEU A 114 11.36 4.57 3.51
N THR A 115 12.21 4.19 4.45
CA THR A 115 13.11 3.03 4.32
C THR A 115 12.71 1.81 5.14
N GLY A 116 11.85 1.95 6.17
CA GLY A 116 11.41 0.84 7.02
C GLY A 116 12.60 -0.03 7.46
N GLY A 117 13.41 0.49 8.38
CA GLY A 117 14.79 0.07 8.64
C GLY A 117 15.09 -1.45 8.62
N HIS A 118 15.94 -1.86 7.68
CA HIS A 118 17.21 -2.58 7.89
C HIS A 118 18.05 -2.40 6.62
N PRO A 119 19.37 -2.13 6.68
CA PRO A 119 20.17 -1.86 5.48
C PRO A 119 20.45 -3.16 4.75
N ALA A 120 19.61 -3.53 3.80
CA ALA A 120 20.04 -4.44 2.75
C ALA A 120 21.03 -3.64 1.88
N GLU A 121 22.31 -4.00 1.98
CA GLU A 121 23.39 -3.46 1.14
C GLU A 121 22.91 -3.33 -0.31
N ARG A 122 22.90 -2.08 -0.81
CA ARG A 122 22.70 -1.81 -2.22
C ARG A 122 23.91 -2.35 -2.99
N ARG A 123 23.91 -3.62 -3.38
CA ARG A 123 24.77 -4.07 -4.50
C ARG A 123 24.14 -3.53 -5.77
N GLY A 124 24.88 -2.66 -6.45
CA GLY A 124 24.45 -1.94 -7.64
C GLY A 124 23.84 -2.87 -8.68
N ALA A 125 22.60 -2.57 -9.09
CA ALA A 125 22.05 -3.11 -10.32
C ALA A 125 22.83 -2.52 -11.51
N PRO A 126 23.14 -3.31 -12.55
CA PRO A 126 23.79 -2.79 -13.74
C PRO A 126 22.85 -1.82 -14.45
N ALA A 127 23.42 -0.76 -15.04
CA ALA A 127 22.69 0.23 -15.82
C ALA A 127 21.94 -0.47 -16.97
N VAL A 128 20.62 -0.32 -17.03
CA VAL A 128 19.82 -0.76 -18.17
C VAL A 128 19.97 0.30 -19.26
N ALA A 129 20.49 -0.10 -20.42
CA ALA A 129 20.62 0.77 -21.57
C ALA A 129 19.23 1.20 -22.08
N HIS A 130 19.05 2.50 -22.29
CA HIS A 130 17.88 3.06 -22.93
C HIS A 130 17.85 2.66 -24.41
N ALA A 131 16.75 2.06 -24.86
CA ALA A 131 16.44 1.93 -26.28
C ALA A 131 15.42 3.01 -26.65
N ASP A 132 15.85 3.96 -27.47
CA ASP A 132 14.98 4.97 -28.07
C ASP A 132 14.12 4.32 -29.16
N PHE A 133 12.80 4.53 -29.11
CA PHE A 133 11.91 4.29 -30.24
C PHE A 133 11.25 5.61 -30.63
N SER A 134 11.56 6.06 -31.85
CA SER A 134 10.86 7.15 -32.53
C SER A 134 9.80 6.53 -33.44
N ALA A 135 8.56 7.02 -33.37
CA ALA A 135 7.47 6.61 -34.26
C ALA A 135 7.30 7.66 -35.37
N SER A 136 7.25 7.19 -36.61
CA SER A 136 6.91 7.97 -37.82
C SER A 136 5.41 8.16 -37.97
#